data_AF-A0A2E2UE86-F1
#
_entry.id   AF-A0A2E2UE86-F1
#
_cell.length_a   1.000
_cell.length_b   1.000
_cell.length_c   1.000
_cell.angle_alpha   90.00
_cell.angle_beta   90.00
_cell.angle_gamma   90.00
#
_symmetry.space_group_name_H-M   'P 1'
#
loop_
_entity.id
_entity.type
_entity.pdbx_description
1 polymer ?
#
loop_
_entity_poly.entity_id
_entity_poly.type
_entity_poly.pdbx_seq_one_letter_code
_entity_poly.pdbx_strand_id
1 'polypeptide(L)'
;MRIVALLMMLVSTTVLANIPVGRYKVDKIQCKTGKELKLGGRFMVYTILLDVEETSWIMTAKAKSGSWAPFKLDCTQINKGKFTYTAEGKLEGDLPNESVACNNPAWTRILKSKLFGVEEFGEFTYKVSGNKLEIYNPNTITKYSCDSAGDYPVYYYTKQ
;
A
#
# COMPACT_ATOMS: atom_id res chain seq x y z
N MET A 1 1.52 47.79 -39.13
CA MET A 1 2.23 46.60 -38.62
C MET A 1 1.44 46.07 -37.44
N ARG A 2 1.02 44.80 -37.53
CA ARG A 2 0.08 44.15 -36.62
C ARG A 2 0.76 43.90 -35.27
N ILE A 3 0.19 44.45 -34.21
CA ILE A 3 0.46 44.06 -32.83
C ILE A 3 -0.06 42.63 -32.69
N VAL A 4 0.81 41.67 -32.96
CA VAL A 4 0.60 40.27 -32.60
C VAL A 4 0.81 40.24 -31.09
N ALA A 5 -0.26 40.55 -30.37
CA ALA A 5 -0.33 40.36 -28.93
C ALA A 5 -0.11 38.88 -28.67
N LEU A 6 1.08 38.59 -28.17
CA LEU A 6 1.56 37.32 -27.68
C LEU A 6 0.61 36.86 -26.56
N LEU A 7 -0.51 36.23 -26.94
CA LEU A 7 -1.28 35.37 -26.06
C LEU A 7 -0.38 34.16 -25.77
N MET A 8 0.54 34.33 -24.81
CA MET A 8 1.11 33.22 -24.07
C MET A 8 -0.08 32.56 -23.36
N MET A 9 -0.68 31.60 -24.06
CA MET A 9 -1.43 30.53 -23.42
C MET A 9 -0.48 29.94 -22.37
N LEU A 10 -0.70 30.32 -21.11
CA LEU A 10 -0.37 29.50 -19.96
C LEU A 10 -1.16 28.21 -20.15
N VAL A 11 -0.58 27.30 -20.93
CA VAL A 11 -0.95 25.90 -20.92
C VAL A 11 -0.50 25.42 -19.55
N SER A 12 -1.37 25.58 -18.57
CA SER A 12 -1.26 24.94 -17.27
C SER A 12 -1.29 23.44 -17.54
N THR A 13 -0.13 22.85 -17.85
CA THR A 13 0.00 21.41 -17.89
C THR A 13 -0.26 20.96 -16.46
N THR A 14 -1.46 20.45 -16.21
CA THR A 14 -1.74 19.69 -15.00
C THR A 14 -0.86 18.46 -15.08
N VAL A 15 0.33 18.55 -14.50
CA VAL A 15 1.19 17.39 -14.30
C VAL A 15 0.40 16.49 -13.36
N LEU A 16 -0.20 15.44 -13.91
CA LEU A 16 -0.79 14.37 -13.12
C LEU A 16 0.30 13.89 -12.17
N ALA A 17 0.13 14.15 -10.89
CA ALA A 17 1.14 13.88 -9.88
C ALA A 17 1.20 12.37 -9.62
N ASN A 18 1.87 11.62 -10.50
CA ASN A 18 2.11 10.20 -10.32
C ASN A 18 2.83 9.92 -8.99
N ILE A 19 2.64 8.72 -8.45
CA ILE A 19 3.38 8.28 -7.27
C ILE A 19 4.87 8.23 -7.62
N PRO A 20 5.74 8.96 -6.92
CA PRO A 20 7.17 8.94 -7.23
C PRO A 20 7.75 7.53 -7.03
N VAL A 21 8.50 7.03 -8.01
CA VAL A 21 9.21 5.74 -7.90
C VAL A 21 10.08 5.72 -6.65
N GLY A 22 10.10 4.59 -5.94
CA GLY A 22 10.94 4.37 -4.77
C GLY A 22 10.32 3.46 -3.72
N ARG A 23 11.03 3.33 -2.61
CA ARG A 23 10.63 2.51 -1.48
C ARG A 23 9.85 3.32 -0.46
N TYR A 24 8.71 2.80 -0.06
CA TYR A 24 7.81 3.38 0.92
C TYR A 24 7.66 2.43 2.10
N LYS A 25 7.75 2.95 3.33
CA LYS A 25 7.46 2.18 4.53
C LYS A 25 6.05 2.54 5.03
N VAL A 26 5.25 1.54 5.35
CA VAL A 26 3.95 1.76 6.01
C VAL A 26 4.21 2.36 7.39
N ASP A 27 3.65 3.55 7.63
CA ASP A 27 3.64 4.21 8.93
C ASP A 27 2.51 3.67 9.79
N LYS A 28 1.30 3.62 9.22
CA LYS A 28 0.08 3.16 9.86
C LYS A 28 -0.95 2.72 8.82
N ILE A 29 -1.96 2.02 9.30
CA ILE A 29 -3.14 1.68 8.52
C ILE A 29 -4.34 2.12 9.33
N GLN A 30 -5.18 2.94 8.72
CA GLN A 30 -6.32 3.52 9.38
C GLN A 30 -7.56 3.16 8.60
N CYS A 31 -8.61 2.78 9.31
CA CYS A 31 -9.93 2.70 8.71
C CYS A 31 -10.40 4.07 8.28
N LYS A 32 -11.26 4.12 7.27
CA LYS A 32 -11.92 5.35 6.82
C LYS A 32 -12.60 6.07 8.00
N THR A 33 -13.12 5.30 8.96
CA THR A 33 -13.72 5.80 10.21
C THR A 33 -12.77 6.51 11.16
N GLY A 34 -11.45 6.39 10.98
CA GLY A 34 -10.46 6.95 11.89
C GLY A 34 -9.76 5.93 12.78
N LYS A 35 -10.32 4.72 12.91
CA LYS A 35 -9.76 3.66 13.77
C LYS A 35 -8.43 3.14 13.19
N GLU A 36 -7.35 3.26 13.95
CA GLU A 36 -6.06 2.69 13.56
C GLU A 36 -6.06 1.16 13.74
N LEU A 37 -5.59 0.44 12.72
CA LEU A 37 -5.39 -1.00 12.76
C LEU A 37 -4.03 -1.29 13.39
N LYS A 38 -4.03 -2.14 14.43
CA LYS A 38 -2.79 -2.57 15.06
C LYS A 38 -2.01 -3.50 14.12
N LEU A 39 -0.88 -3.01 13.63
CA LEU A 39 0.09 -3.80 12.88
C LEU A 39 0.84 -4.74 13.82
N GLY A 40 0.36 -5.97 13.91
CA GLY A 40 0.92 -6.99 14.78
C GLY A 40 0.13 -7.16 16.08
N GLY A 41 0.76 -7.85 17.02
CA GLY A 41 0.14 -8.18 18.30
C GLY A 41 1.18 -8.19 19.40
N ARG A 42 0.78 -8.62 20.61
CA ARG A 42 1.66 -8.65 21.78
C ARG A 42 3.03 -9.23 21.40
N PHE A 43 3.07 -10.37 20.71
CA PHE A 43 4.32 -11.09 20.44
C PHE A 43 4.90 -10.89 19.04
N MET A 44 4.30 -10.07 18.18
CA MET A 44 4.61 -10.02 16.75
C MET A 44 4.72 -8.58 16.25
N VAL A 45 5.83 -8.29 15.59
CA VAL A 45 6.16 -6.99 15.00
C VAL A 45 6.10 -7.12 13.47
N TYR A 46 5.38 -6.21 12.83
CA TYR A 46 5.35 -6.12 11.37
C TYR A 46 6.22 -4.98 10.88
N THR A 47 6.89 -5.20 9.76
CA THR A 47 7.45 -4.16 8.92
C THR A 47 6.92 -4.38 7.51
N ILE A 48 6.24 -3.37 6.96
CA ILE A 48 5.66 -3.44 5.63
C ILE A 48 6.31 -2.37 4.77
N LEU A 49 6.79 -2.79 3.61
CA LEU A 49 7.40 -1.95 2.59
C LEU A 49 6.58 -2.06 1.31
N LEU A 50 6.46 -0.97 0.58
CA LEU A 50 5.91 -0.88 -0.76
C LEU A 50 6.98 -0.30 -1.68
N ASP A 51 7.52 -1.12 -2.57
CA ASP A 51 8.41 -0.68 -3.64
C ASP A 51 7.54 -0.31 -4.83
N VAL A 52 7.55 0.97 -5.23
CA VAL A 52 6.78 1.50 -6.37
C VAL A 52 7.73 1.72 -7.54
N GLU A 53 7.43 1.06 -8.65
CA GLU A 53 8.07 1.25 -9.96
C GLU A 53 7.13 2.02 -10.90
N GLU A 54 7.52 2.19 -12.16
CA GLU A 54 6.75 3.01 -13.12
C GLU A 54 5.32 2.48 -13.38
N THR A 55 5.16 1.15 -13.44
CA THR A 55 3.89 0.47 -13.77
C THR A 55 3.62 -0.75 -12.88
N SER A 56 4.42 -0.90 -11.83
CA SER A 56 4.43 -2.09 -10.99
C SER A 56 4.70 -1.71 -9.55
N TRP A 57 4.23 -2.54 -8.64
CA TRP A 57 4.50 -2.38 -7.22
C TRP A 57 4.71 -3.73 -6.54
N ILE A 58 5.51 -3.70 -5.48
CA ILE A 58 5.83 -4.88 -4.69
C ILE A 58 5.64 -4.52 -3.22
N MET A 59 4.69 -5.16 -2.57
CA MET A 59 4.54 -5.07 -1.12
C MET A 59 5.28 -6.22 -0.45
N THR A 60 6.19 -5.90 0.45
CA THR A 60 6.88 -6.87 1.31
C THR A 60 6.44 -6.68 2.75
N ALA A 61 5.72 -7.68 3.30
CA ALA A 61 5.35 -7.71 4.71
C ALA A 61 6.24 -8.70 5.47
N LYS A 62 7.06 -8.19 6.40
CA LYS A 62 7.89 -9.00 7.29
C LYS A 62 7.24 -9.05 8.66
N ALA A 63 6.88 -10.26 9.11
CA ALA A 63 6.41 -10.51 10.46
C ALA A 63 7.55 -11.18 11.25
N LYS A 64 7.88 -10.61 12.41
CA LYS A 64 8.88 -11.20 13.32
C LYS A 64 8.34 -11.30 14.73
N SER A 65 8.76 -12.33 15.46
CA SER A 65 8.54 -12.39 16.90
C SER A 65 9.31 -11.26 17.60
N GLY A 66 8.69 -10.63 18.59
CA GLY A 66 9.39 -9.73 19.49
C GLY A 66 10.54 -10.46 20.20
N SER A 67 11.59 -9.73 20.60
CA SER A 67 12.79 -10.32 21.25
C SER A 67 12.47 -11.09 22.54
N TRP A 68 11.35 -10.76 23.19
CA TRP A 68 10.89 -11.35 24.44
C TRP A 68 9.84 -12.47 24.25
N ALA A 69 9.44 -12.77 23.01
CA ALA A 69 8.45 -13.81 22.74
C ALA A 69 9.04 -15.21 23.01
N PRO A 70 8.26 -16.17 23.52
CA PRO A 70 8.73 -17.52 23.83
C PRO A 70 8.88 -18.42 22.59
N PHE A 71 8.74 -17.85 21.39
CA PHE A 71 8.83 -18.56 20.11
C PHE A 71 9.51 -17.68 19.07
N LYS A 72 10.16 -18.32 18.10
CA LYS A 72 10.76 -17.65 16.94
C LYS A 72 9.78 -17.64 15.78
N LEU A 73 9.35 -16.45 15.39
CA LEU A 73 8.60 -16.19 14.17
C LEU A 73 9.47 -15.29 13.29
N ASP A 74 9.72 -15.72 12.06
CA ASP A 74 10.35 -14.89 11.03
C ASP A 74 9.73 -15.29 9.70
N CYS A 75 8.89 -14.40 9.18
CA CYS A 75 8.10 -14.64 7.99
C CYS A 75 8.18 -13.44 7.06
N THR A 76 8.19 -13.73 5.76
CA THR A 76 8.10 -12.73 4.69
C THR A 76 6.96 -13.13 3.77
N GLN A 77 6.04 -12.20 3.54
CA GLN A 77 5.04 -12.25 2.49
C GLN A 77 5.39 -11.22 1.42
N ILE A 78 5.26 -11.60 0.15
CA ILE A 78 5.47 -10.74 -1.01
C ILE A 78 4.16 -10.73 -1.80
N ASN A 79 3.63 -9.53 -2.04
CA ASN A 79 2.56 -9.30 -3.00
C ASN A 79 3.13 -8.48 -4.14
N LYS A 80 2.79 -8.85 -5.37
CA LYS A 80 3.32 -8.21 -6.57
C LYS A 80 2.22 -8.07 -7.59
N GLY A 81 2.09 -6.88 -8.14
CA GLY A 81 1.07 -6.59 -9.14
C GLY A 81 1.46 -5.42 -10.01
N LYS A 82 0.55 -5.06 -10.90
CA LYS A 82 0.74 -3.96 -11.86
C LYS A 82 -0.37 -2.94 -11.68
N PHE A 83 -0.09 -1.72 -12.12
CA PHE A 83 -1.09 -0.68 -12.14
C PHE A 83 -0.91 0.25 -13.34
N THR A 84 -1.97 0.98 -13.66
CA THR A 84 -2.00 2.05 -14.65
C THR A 84 -2.69 3.27 -14.06
N TYR A 85 -2.14 4.46 -14.29
CA TYR A 85 -2.78 5.71 -13.89
C TYR A 85 -3.98 6.01 -14.78
N THR A 86 -5.16 6.19 -14.18
CA THR A 86 -6.41 6.42 -14.92
C THR A 86 -6.87 7.87 -14.84
N ALA A 87 -6.58 8.56 -13.74
CA ALA A 87 -6.83 9.98 -13.54
C ALA A 87 -5.91 10.54 -12.43
N GLU A 88 -5.99 11.84 -12.18
CA GLU A 88 -5.27 12.46 -11.06
C GLU A 88 -5.70 11.82 -9.73
N GLY A 89 -4.72 11.37 -8.94
CA GLY A 89 -4.99 10.68 -7.67
C GLY A 89 -5.69 9.32 -7.83
N LYS A 90 -5.76 8.75 -9.05
CA LYS A 90 -6.36 7.44 -9.31
C LYS A 90 -5.46 6.53 -10.12
N LEU A 91 -5.46 5.26 -9.77
CA LEU A 91 -4.83 4.19 -10.54
C LEU A 91 -5.71 2.95 -10.50
N GLU A 92 -5.61 2.12 -11.53
CA GLU A 92 -6.27 0.82 -11.59
C GLU A 92 -5.20 -0.27 -11.65
N GLY A 93 -5.36 -1.32 -10.85
CA GLY A 93 -4.34 -2.35 -10.72
C GLY A 93 -4.73 -3.45 -9.76
N ASP A 94 -3.79 -4.32 -9.45
CA ASP A 94 -3.95 -5.42 -8.50
C ASP A 94 -2.71 -5.57 -7.61
N LEU A 95 -2.82 -6.28 -6.50
CA LEU A 95 -1.67 -6.61 -5.65
C LEU A 95 -1.85 -8.03 -5.06
N PRO A 96 -1.85 -9.07 -5.92
CA PRO A 96 -2.03 -10.44 -5.48
C PRO A 96 -0.83 -10.92 -4.67
N ASN A 97 -1.07 -11.88 -3.78
CA ASN A 97 0.02 -12.57 -3.08
C ASN A 97 0.85 -13.42 -4.07
N GLU A 98 2.15 -13.17 -4.12
CA GLU A 98 3.11 -13.96 -4.89
C GLU A 98 3.69 -15.09 -4.04
N SER A 99 4.12 -14.78 -2.81
CA SER A 99 4.75 -15.80 -1.95
C SER A 99 4.61 -15.51 -0.45
N VAL A 100 4.66 -16.59 0.33
CA VAL A 100 4.78 -16.55 1.80
C VAL A 100 5.83 -17.58 2.19
N ALA A 101 6.87 -17.13 2.88
CA ALA A 101 7.93 -17.97 3.42
C ALA A 101 8.15 -17.64 4.90
N CYS A 102 8.30 -18.68 5.72
CA CYS A 102 8.60 -18.55 7.15
C CYS A 102 9.71 -19.51 7.55
N ASN A 103 10.32 -19.23 8.71
CA ASN A 103 11.26 -20.12 9.38
C ASN A 103 10.65 -21.46 9.84
N ASN A 104 9.32 -21.60 9.87
CA ASN A 104 8.63 -22.84 10.25
C ASN A 104 7.37 -23.07 9.37
N PRO A 105 7.13 -24.29 8.85
CA PRO A 105 5.96 -24.61 8.03
C PRO A 105 4.60 -24.33 8.70
N ALA A 106 4.50 -24.46 10.02
CA ALA A 106 3.27 -24.12 10.75
C ALA A 106 2.96 -22.63 10.64
N TRP A 107 3.97 -21.76 10.75
CA TRP A 107 3.80 -20.32 10.53
C TRP A 107 3.44 -20.00 9.10
N THR A 108 4.06 -20.67 8.12
CA THR A 108 3.71 -20.51 6.70
C THR A 108 2.24 -20.82 6.47
N ARG A 109 1.71 -21.91 7.05
CA ARG A 109 0.29 -22.27 6.94
C ARG A 109 -0.62 -21.23 7.56
N ILE A 110 -0.27 -20.73 8.75
CA ILE A 110 -1.04 -19.71 9.46
C ILE A 110 -1.09 -18.41 8.64
N LEU A 111 0.05 -17.92 8.15
CA LEU A 111 0.08 -16.68 7.35
C LEU A 111 -0.64 -16.84 6.01
N LYS A 112 -0.51 -17.98 5.32
CA LYS A 112 -1.30 -18.24 4.10
C LYS A 112 -2.81 -18.19 4.32
N SER A 113 -3.30 -18.47 5.55
CA SER A 113 -4.72 -18.33 5.91
C SER A 113 -5.14 -16.92 6.34
N LYS A 114 -4.17 -15.99 6.45
CA LYS A 114 -4.32 -14.62 6.95
C LYS A 114 -3.39 -13.66 6.21
N LEU A 115 -3.47 -13.71 4.87
CA LEU A 115 -2.66 -12.87 4.01
C LEU A 115 -2.91 -11.39 4.28
N PHE A 116 -1.84 -10.62 4.22
CA PHE A 116 -1.83 -9.20 4.50
C PHE A 116 -1.82 -8.38 3.21
N GLY A 117 -2.63 -7.32 3.11
CA GLY A 117 -2.56 -6.34 2.00
C GLY A 117 -2.66 -6.93 0.59
N VAL A 118 -3.41 -8.02 0.45
CA VAL A 118 -3.71 -8.62 -0.86
C VAL A 118 -4.91 -7.90 -1.43
N GLU A 119 -4.73 -7.34 -2.62
CA GLU A 119 -5.76 -6.55 -3.28
C GLU A 119 -6.10 -7.21 -4.62
N GLU A 120 -7.39 -7.43 -4.84
CA GLU A 120 -7.90 -7.82 -6.15
C GLU A 120 -7.84 -6.65 -7.13
N PHE A 121 -8.02 -6.95 -8.41
CA PHE A 121 -8.03 -5.90 -9.43
C PHE A 121 -9.12 -4.87 -9.15
N GLY A 122 -8.76 -3.59 -9.15
CA GLY A 122 -9.71 -2.50 -8.95
C GLY A 122 -9.08 -1.11 -8.96
N GLU A 123 -9.92 -0.11 -8.74
CA GLU A 123 -9.51 1.29 -8.67
C GLU A 123 -9.02 1.65 -7.26
N PHE A 124 -7.82 2.19 -7.19
CA PHE A 124 -7.23 2.78 -6.00
C PHE A 124 -7.25 4.29 -6.13
N THR A 125 -7.52 4.95 -5.02
CA THR A 125 -7.25 6.38 -4.84
C THR A 125 -5.93 6.53 -4.11
N TYR A 126 -5.12 7.51 -4.54
CA TYR A 126 -3.87 7.85 -3.88
C TYR A 126 -3.71 9.36 -3.69
N LYS A 127 -2.89 9.74 -2.72
CA LYS A 127 -2.50 11.12 -2.47
C LYS A 127 -1.01 11.19 -2.14
N VAL A 128 -0.30 12.09 -2.80
CA VAL A 128 1.13 12.36 -2.54
C VAL A 128 1.26 13.74 -1.89
N SER A 129 2.04 13.82 -0.82
CA SER A 129 2.37 15.08 -0.16
C SER A 129 3.81 15.03 0.35
N GLY A 130 4.74 15.64 -0.39
CA GLY A 130 6.17 15.54 -0.10
C GLY A 130 6.65 14.09 -0.14
N ASN A 131 7.13 13.57 1.00
CA ASN A 131 7.55 12.17 1.15
C ASN A 131 6.43 11.24 1.64
N LYS A 132 5.20 11.75 1.81
CA LYS A 132 4.05 10.98 2.24
C LYS A 132 3.24 10.47 1.07
N LEU A 133 2.76 9.25 1.20
CA LEU A 133 1.87 8.59 0.26
C LEU A 133 0.70 7.98 1.03
N GLU A 134 -0.51 8.24 0.57
CA GLU A 134 -1.73 7.61 1.04
C GLU A 134 -2.30 6.79 -0.12
N ILE A 135 -2.68 5.53 0.11
CA ILE A 135 -3.34 4.66 -0.89
C ILE A 135 -4.51 3.96 -0.22
N TYR A 136 -5.65 3.89 -0.91
CA TYR A 136 -6.77 3.06 -0.50
C TYR A 136 -7.60 2.59 -1.71
N ASN A 137 -8.30 1.48 -1.56
CA ASN A 137 -9.32 1.00 -2.49
C ASN A 137 -10.60 0.73 -1.68
N PRO A 138 -11.73 1.39 -2.00
CA PRO A 138 -12.99 1.20 -1.27
C PRO A 138 -13.54 -0.24 -1.31
N ASN A 139 -13.12 -1.02 -2.30
CA ASN A 139 -13.50 -2.41 -2.50
C ASN A 139 -12.54 -3.39 -1.79
N THR A 140 -11.54 -2.90 -1.05
CA THR A 140 -10.64 -3.75 -0.27
C THR A 140 -11.41 -4.47 0.85
N ILE A 141 -11.71 -5.75 0.64
CA ILE A 141 -12.26 -6.66 1.66
C ILE A 141 -11.11 -7.48 2.25
N THR A 142 -10.35 -6.91 3.19
CA THR A 142 -9.28 -7.67 3.87
C THR A 142 -9.79 -8.42 5.10
N LYS A 143 -9.08 -9.44 5.59
CA LYS A 143 -9.36 -10.07 6.89
C LYS A 143 -8.91 -9.24 8.09
N TYR A 144 -8.06 -8.25 7.83
CA TYR A 144 -7.75 -7.15 8.75
C TYR A 144 -8.69 -5.96 8.48
N SER A 145 -9.83 -6.20 7.81
CA SER A 145 -10.77 -5.17 7.42
C SER A 145 -11.24 -4.40 8.62
N CYS A 146 -11.52 -3.15 8.34
CA CYS A 146 -12.28 -2.32 9.21
C CYS A 146 -13.64 -2.98 9.49
N ASP A 147 -13.96 -3.14 10.77
CA ASP A 147 -15.04 -4.02 11.25
C ASP A 147 -16.45 -3.55 10.85
N SER A 148 -16.59 -2.39 10.20
CA SER A 148 -17.88 -1.76 9.88
C SER A 148 -18.25 -1.92 8.39
N ALA A 149 -19.55 -2.05 8.11
CA ALA A 149 -20.05 -2.14 6.74
C ALA A 149 -19.64 -0.91 5.90
N GLY A 150 -18.99 -1.16 4.75
CA GLY A 150 -18.50 -0.09 3.85
C GLY A 150 -17.25 0.65 4.32
N ASP A 151 -16.61 0.18 5.39
CA ASP A 151 -15.30 0.68 5.84
C ASP A 151 -14.17 -0.06 5.12
N TYR A 152 -13.05 0.62 4.90
CA TYR A 152 -11.91 0.10 4.16
C TYR A 152 -10.59 0.64 4.74
N PRO A 153 -9.49 -0.11 4.61
CA PRO A 153 -8.19 0.34 5.06
C PRO A 153 -7.64 1.46 4.17
N VAL A 154 -7.08 2.48 4.81
CA VAL A 154 -6.25 3.52 4.20
C VAL A 154 -4.83 3.31 4.68
N TYR A 155 -3.93 3.08 3.75
CA TYR A 155 -2.52 2.84 4.02
C TYR A 155 -1.75 4.16 3.92
N TYR A 156 -1.01 4.50 4.99
CA TYR A 156 -0.18 5.69 5.05
C TYR A 156 1.27 5.28 5.01
N TYR A 157 2.04 5.87 4.10
CA TYR A 157 3.44 5.54 3.89
C TYR A 157 4.36 6.77 3.97
N THR A 158 5.62 6.51 4.32
CA THR A 158 6.73 7.44 4.16
C THR A 158 7.75 6.88 3.17
N LYS A 159 8.16 7.70 2.19
CA LYS A 159 9.27 7.40 1.29
C LYS A 159 10.60 7.36 2.07
N GLN A 160 11.38 6.30 1.86
CA GLN A 160 12.68 6.09 2.49
C GLN A 160 13.83 6.68 1.67
#